data_AF-A0A945TGB8-F1
#
_entry.id   AF-A0A945TGB8-F1
#
_cell.length_a   1.000
_cell.length_b   1.000
_cell.length_c   1.000
_cell.angle_alpha   90.00
_cell.angle_beta   90.00
_cell.angle_gamma   90.00
#
_symmetry.space_group_name_H-M   'P 1'
#
loop_
_entity.id
_entity.type
_entity.pdbx_description
1 polymer ?
#
loop_
_entity_poly.entity_id
_entity_poly.type
_entity_poly.pdbx_seq_one_letter_code
_entity_poly.pdbx_strand_id
1 'polypeptide(L)'
;DELNWAAVSRGGDLLAYSELQHSLEPFFQEQLPWQLASVKLDCGPVVLARLTASCPPGNIRLEVSHAIQTGSSILQASPANTVNAVNAVNKA
;
A
#
# COMPACT_ATOMS: atom_id res chain seq x y z
N ASP A 1 23.97 -20.34 -5.75
CA ASP A 1 22.64 -19.87 -5.30
C ASP A 1 22.14 -18.78 -6.22
N GLU A 2 21.18 -19.13 -7.07
CA GLU A 2 20.61 -18.19 -8.03
C GLU A 2 19.16 -17.91 -7.60
N LEU A 3 18.86 -16.63 -7.39
CA LEU A 3 17.52 -16.17 -6.98
C LEU A 3 16.66 -15.97 -8.23
N ASN A 4 15.50 -16.63 -8.25
CA ASN A 4 14.52 -16.50 -9.33
C ASN A 4 13.57 -15.33 -9.04
N TRP A 5 13.89 -14.15 -9.57
CA TRP A 5 13.04 -12.97 -9.46
C TRP A 5 11.84 -13.06 -10.40
N ALA A 6 10.66 -12.75 -9.87
CA ALA A 6 9.43 -12.71 -10.66
C ALA A 6 8.55 -11.55 -10.19
N ALA A 7 7.74 -11.01 -11.12
CA ALA A 7 6.68 -10.08 -10.76
C ALA A 7 5.60 -10.78 -9.93
N VAL A 8 5.06 -10.08 -8.93
CA VAL A 8 3.99 -10.58 -8.05
C VAL A 8 2.78 -9.66 -8.08
N SER A 9 1.62 -10.19 -7.68
CA SER A 9 0.43 -9.37 -7.45
C SER A 9 0.75 -8.27 -6.43
N ARG A 10 0.17 -7.09 -6.65
CA ARG A 10 0.31 -5.91 -5.79
C ARG A 10 -0.73 -5.87 -4.66
N GLY A 11 -1.68 -6.80 -4.68
CA GLY A 11 -2.76 -6.87 -3.70
C GLY A 11 -2.30 -7.43 -2.36
N GLY A 12 -2.93 -6.95 -1.29
CA GLY A 12 -2.73 -7.49 0.05
C GLY A 12 -3.75 -6.99 1.07
N ASP A 13 -3.69 -7.56 2.26
CA ASP A 13 -4.52 -7.19 3.40
C ASP A 13 -3.79 -6.19 4.31
N LEU A 14 -4.49 -5.15 4.77
CA LEU A 14 -3.98 -4.27 5.82
C LEU A 14 -3.90 -5.05 7.15
N LEU A 15 -2.70 -5.12 7.75
CA LEU A 15 -2.51 -5.72 9.07
C LEU A 15 -2.64 -4.69 10.19
N ALA A 16 -1.95 -3.56 10.03
CA ALA A 16 -1.94 -2.45 10.98
C ALA A 16 -1.49 -1.17 10.28
N TYR A 17 -1.89 -0.02 10.83
CA TYR A 17 -1.38 1.28 10.43
C TYR A 17 -0.92 2.08 11.65
N SER A 18 0.01 2.99 11.44
CA SER A 18 0.51 3.93 12.44
C SER A 18 0.74 5.30 11.82
N GLU A 19 0.88 6.32 12.64
CA GLU A 19 1.20 7.67 12.19
C GLU A 19 2.62 8.02 12.64
N LEU A 20 3.50 8.31 11.68
CA LEU A 20 4.81 8.85 11.93
C LEU A 20 4.66 10.36 12.13
N GLN A 21 4.72 10.78 13.39
CA GLN A 21 4.59 12.18 13.79
C GLN A 21 5.92 12.94 13.70
N HIS A 22 7.05 12.25 13.85
CA HIS A 22 8.39 12.84 13.85
C HIS A 22 9.37 11.92 13.14
N SER A 23 10.27 12.51 12.36
CA SER A 23 11.37 11.81 11.68
C SER A 23 12.66 12.62 11.84
N LEU A 24 13.81 11.94 11.82
CA LEU A 24 15.13 12.57 11.74
C LEU A 24 15.65 12.67 10.31
N GLU A 25 14.96 12.04 9.37
CA GLU A 25 15.32 12.03 7.95
C GLU A 25 14.54 13.17 7.24
N PRO A 26 15.23 14.08 6.52
CA PRO A 26 14.61 15.27 5.92
C PRO A 26 13.48 14.98 4.92
N PHE A 27 13.63 13.98 4.05
CA PHE A 27 12.60 13.62 3.08
C PHE A 27 11.25 13.34 3.75
N PHE A 28 11.22 12.64 4.89
CA PHE A 28 9.98 12.41 5.63
C PHE A 28 9.51 13.65 6.38
N GLN A 29 10.42 14.46 6.96
CA GLN A 29 10.10 15.65 7.76
C GLN A 29 9.22 16.66 7.02
N GLU A 30 9.49 16.88 5.74
CA GLU A 30 8.79 17.88 4.91
C GLU A 30 7.30 17.56 4.70
N GLN A 31 6.87 16.33 4.98
CA GLN A 31 5.56 15.81 4.59
C GLN A 31 4.82 15.15 5.77
N LEU A 32 5.31 15.38 7.00
CA LEU A 32 4.66 14.91 8.23
C LEU A 32 3.28 15.57 8.42
N PRO A 33 2.33 14.84 9.06
CA PRO A 33 2.45 13.46 9.49
C PRO A 33 2.33 12.46 8.34
N TRP A 34 3.05 11.34 8.43
CA TRP A 34 2.90 10.23 7.48
C TRP A 34 2.05 9.12 8.08
N GLN A 35 1.03 8.68 7.36
CA GLN A 35 0.34 7.45 7.69
C GLN A 35 1.08 6.26 7.05
N LEU A 36 1.52 5.31 7.87
CA LEU A 36 2.22 4.10 7.44
C LEU A 36 1.31 2.89 7.62
N ALA A 37 1.38 1.95 6.69
CA ALA A 37 0.66 0.70 6.73
C ALA A 37 1.60 -0.49 6.60
N SER A 38 1.29 -1.56 7.34
CA SER A 38 1.83 -2.90 7.11
C SER A 38 0.82 -3.70 6.30
N VAL A 39 1.23 -4.14 5.11
CA VAL A 39 0.37 -4.83 4.15
C VAL A 39 0.88 -6.24 3.93
N LYS A 40 0.07 -7.26 4.27
CA LYS A 40 0.33 -8.65 3.94
C LYS A 40 -0.01 -8.87 2.46
N LEU A 41 1.01 -8.92 1.60
CA LEU A 41 0.80 -9.21 0.19
C LEU A 41 0.28 -10.63 0.00
N ASP A 42 -0.51 -10.85 -1.05
CA ASP A 42 -1.07 -12.16 -1.39
C ASP A 42 0.02 -13.22 -1.63
N CYS A 43 1.21 -12.79 -2.07
CA CYS A 43 2.36 -13.67 -2.27
C CYS A 43 3.10 -14.02 -0.96
N GLY A 44 2.70 -13.46 0.18
CA GLY A 44 3.20 -13.84 1.51
C GLY A 44 4.00 -12.77 2.27
N PRO A 45 4.87 -11.94 1.68
CA PRO A 45 5.61 -10.92 2.42
C PRO A 45 4.72 -9.85 3.06
N VAL A 46 5.26 -9.18 4.09
CA VAL A 46 4.65 -7.96 4.64
C VAL A 46 5.47 -6.76 4.18
N VAL A 47 4.80 -5.80 3.58
CA VAL A 47 5.42 -4.55 3.08
C VAL A 47 5.01 -3.38 3.97
N LEU A 48 5.97 -2.49 4.24
CA LEU A 48 5.70 -1.18 4.82
C LEU A 48 5.52 -0.16 3.70
N ALA A 49 4.38 0.53 3.70
CA ALA A 49 4.04 1.50 2.66
C ALA A 49 3.34 2.72 3.27
N ARG A 50 3.47 3.88 2.61
CA ARG A 50 2.66 5.06 2.94
C ARG A 50 1.20 4.78 2.60
N LEU A 51 0.31 4.91 3.57
CA LEU A 51 -1.14 4.84 3.33
C LEU A 51 -1.63 6.17 2.77
N THR A 52 -2.27 6.15 1.59
CA THR A 52 -2.68 7.39 0.90
C THR A 52 -4.13 7.82 1.18
N ALA A 53 -4.91 6.98 1.86
CA ALA A 53 -6.30 7.25 2.20
C ALA A 53 -6.68 6.64 3.53
N SER A 54 -7.61 7.30 4.24
CA SER A 54 -8.19 6.74 5.46
C SER A 54 -8.90 5.40 5.16
N CYS A 55 -8.79 4.50 6.11
CA CYS A 55 -9.20 3.12 6.02
C CYS A 55 -10.30 2.87 7.06
N PRO A 56 -11.51 2.44 6.68
CA PRO A 56 -12.55 2.14 7.65
C PRO A 56 -12.14 0.96 8.54
N PRO A 57 -12.74 0.80 9.73
CA PRO A 57 -12.49 -0.39 10.54
C PRO A 57 -12.84 -1.69 9.78
N GLY A 58 -12.03 -2.73 9.98
CA GLY A 58 -12.28 -4.08 9.43
C GLY A 58 -11.19 -4.57 8.48
N ASN A 59 -11.50 -5.63 7.74
CA ASN A 59 -10.57 -6.24 6.79
C ASN A 59 -10.53 -5.41 5.51
N ILE A 60 -9.38 -4.79 5.23
CA ILE A 60 -9.22 -3.87 4.10
C ILE A 60 -8.23 -4.44 3.10
N ARG A 61 -8.65 -4.47 1.84
CA ARG A 61 -7.81 -4.79 0.69
C ARG A 61 -7.13 -3.53 0.19
N LEU A 62 -5.82 -3.61 0.05
CA LEU A 62 -4.98 -2.54 -0.48
C LEU A 62 -4.27 -3.02 -1.75
N GLU A 63 -4.01 -2.09 -2.65
CA GLU A 63 -2.98 -2.25 -3.69
C GLU A 63 -1.74 -1.46 -3.30
N VAL A 64 -0.58 -2.10 -3.41
CA VAL A 64 0.73 -1.48 -3.21
C VAL A 64 1.31 -1.04 -4.55
N SER A 65 1.66 0.22 -4.68
CA SER A 65 2.37 0.76 -5.85
C SER A 65 3.63 1.50 -5.43
N HIS A 66 4.51 1.74 -6.39
CA HIS A 66 5.61 2.69 -6.22
C HIS A 66 5.14 4.09 -6.65
N ALA A 67 5.59 5.13 -5.95
CA ALA A 67 5.49 6.53 -6.35
C ALA A 67 6.83 7.25 -6.14
N ILE A 68 7.05 8.30 -6.94
CA ILE A 68 8.19 9.19 -6.76
C ILE A 68 7.69 10.45 -6.07
N GLN A 69 8.29 10.78 -4.93
CA GLN A 69 7.98 11.98 -4.18
C GLN A 69 9.30 12.72 -3.91
N THR A 70 9.36 14.00 -4.27
CA THR A 70 10.57 14.86 -4.12
C THR A 70 11.88 14.19 -4.58
N GLY A 71 11.81 13.35 -5.62
CA GLY A 71 12.97 12.63 -6.19
C GLY A 71 13.26 11.26 -5.56
N SER A 72 12.59 10.91 -4.47
CA SER A 72 12.73 9.62 -3.78
C SER A 72 11.65 8.63 -4.19
N SER A 73 12.04 7.38 -4.32
CA SER A 73 11.14 6.25 -4.59
C SER A 73 10.52 5.74 -3.29
N ILE A 74 9.19 5.69 -3.20
CA ILE A 74 8.46 5.16 -2.05
C ILE A 74 7.42 4.12 -2.44
N LEU A 75 7.16 3.17 -1.55
CA LEU A 75 5.98 2.33 -1.65
C LEU A 75 4.81 3.06 -1.00
N GLN A 76 3.68 3.06 -1.70
CA GLN A 76 2.41 3.58 -1.22
C GLN A 76 1.33 2.50 -1.33
N ALA A 77 0.37 2.54 -0.44
CA ALA A 77 -0.78 1.65 -0.42
C ALA A 77 -2.07 2.49 -0.47
N SER A 78 -2.98 2.09 -1.33
CA SER A 78 -4.31 2.69 -1.45
C SER A 78 -5.39 1.59 -1.40
N PRO A 79 -6.62 1.91 -0.93
CA PRO A 79 -7.74 0.99 -1.03
C PRO A 79 -7.86 0.43 -2.45
N ALA A 80 -7.92 -0.89 -2.56
CA ALA A 80 -8.10 -1.55 -3.84
C ALA A 80 -9.41 -1.03 -4.45
N ASN A 81 -9.30 -0.37 -5.60
CA ASN A 81 -10.42 0.27 -6.25
C ASN A 81 -11.47 -0.80 -6.59
N THR A 82 -12.65 -0.75 -5.97
CA THR A 82 -13.74 -1.71 -6.23
C THR A 82 -14.47 -1.42 -7.55
N VAL A 83 -13.76 -0.95 -8.58
CA VAL A 83 -14.31 -0.81 -9.92
C VAL A 83 -14.07 -2.13 -10.64
N ASN A 84 -14.89 -3.15 -10.33
CA ASN A 84 -15.19 -4.31 -11.20
C ASN A 84 -16.18 -5.33 -10.59
N ALA A 85 -16.99 -4.97 -9.58
CA ALA A 85 -18.11 -5.83 -9.14
C ALA A 85 -19.45 -5.54 -9.87
N VAL A 86 -19.55 -4.42 -10.61
CA VAL A 86 -20.80 -4.01 -11.29
C VAL A 86 -20.92 -4.44 -12.75
N ASN A 87 -19.87 -4.98 -13.38
CA ASN A 87 -19.93 -5.42 -14.79
C ASN A 87 -20.26 -6.90 -14.99
N ALA A 88 -20.40 -7.69 -13.90
CA ALA A 88 -20.76 -9.12 -13.98
C ALA A 88 -22.28 -9.38 -14.03
N VAL A 89 -23.12 -8.35 -13.86
CA VAL A 89 -24.60 -8.47 -13.89
C VAL A 89 -25.18 -8.23 -15.30
N ASN A 90 -24.40 -7.70 -16.25
CA ASN A 90 -24.88 -7.40 -17.61
C ASN A 90 -24.38 -8.39 -18.68
N LYS A 91 -24.36 -9.68 -18.35
CA LYS A 91 -24.37 -10.77 -19.32
C LYS A 91 -25.32 -11.87 -18.82
N ALA A 92 -26.61 -11.63 -18.99
CA ALA A 92 -27.65 -12.64 -18.99
C ALA A 92 -28.65 -12.28 -20.10
#